data_AF-A0A7Y4XZL8-F1
#
_entry.id   AF-A0A7Y4XZL8-F1
#
_cell.length_a   1.000
_cell.length_b   1.000
_cell.length_c   1.000
_cell.angle_alpha   90.00
_cell.angle_beta   90.00
_cell.angle_gamma   90.00
#
_symmetry.space_group_name_H-M   'P 1'
#
loop_
_entity.id
_entity.type
_entity.pdbx_description
1 polymer ?
#
loop_
_entity_poly.entity_id
_entity_poly.type
_entity_poly.pdbx_seq_one_letter_code
_entity_poly.pdbx_strand_id
1 'polypeptide(L)'
;MKQVAKIAANSNSNSIINTGAIVEHDWRIGAHVHIARGVVLSGGVEVGDHVHIGTGAIVIQGIKIGAGSVVVASNQIVYPAGSHTQAISSVEK
;
A
#
# COMPACT_ATOMS: atom_id res chain seq x y z
N MET A 1 11.98 1.60 -19.13
CA MET A 1 11.37 0.26 -19.07
C MET A 1 10.47 0.24 -17.84
N LYS A 2 9.14 0.13 -18.00
CA LYS A 2 8.20 0.02 -16.87
C LYS A 2 8.21 -1.43 -16.39
N GLN A 3 8.81 -1.68 -15.24
CA GLN A 3 8.75 -2.99 -14.62
C GLN A 3 7.38 -3.12 -13.95
N VAL A 4 6.40 -3.71 -14.64
CA VAL A 4 5.21 -4.24 -13.97
C VAL A 4 5.72 -5.43 -13.17
N ALA A 5 5.82 -5.29 -11.84
CA ALA A 5 6.39 -6.32 -11.00
C ALA A 5 5.63 -7.64 -11.19
N LYS A 6 6.23 -8.58 -11.93
CA LYS A 6 5.97 -10.00 -11.76
C LYS A 6 6.57 -10.31 -10.40
N ILE A 7 5.74 -10.39 -9.36
CA ILE A 7 6.18 -10.41 -7.96
C ILE A 7 7.02 -11.67 -7.73
N ALA A 8 8.34 -11.52 -7.80
CA ALA A 8 9.24 -12.32 -7.00
C ALA A 8 8.93 -11.91 -5.56
N ALA A 9 8.43 -12.86 -4.77
CA ALA A 9 8.24 -12.68 -3.35
C ALA A 9 9.56 -12.18 -2.74
N ASN A 10 9.69 -10.89 -2.44
CA ASN A 10 10.69 -10.44 -1.48
C ASN A 10 10.19 -10.95 -0.12
N SER A 11 10.59 -12.18 0.21
CA SER A 11 11.26 -12.59 1.45
C SER A 11 11.00 -11.82 2.76
N ASN A 12 9.81 -11.25 2.96
CA ASN A 12 9.36 -10.71 4.24
C ASN A 12 8.15 -11.49 4.73
N SER A 13 8.33 -12.02 5.95
CA SER A 13 7.52 -13.02 6.64
C SER A 13 6.00 -12.78 6.52
N ASN A 14 5.33 -13.59 5.71
CA ASN A 14 3.87 -13.70 5.64
C ASN A 14 3.08 -12.48 5.12
N SER A 15 3.66 -11.67 4.23
CA SER A 15 2.90 -10.62 3.53
C SER A 15 2.14 -11.17 2.31
N ILE A 16 0.92 -10.69 2.08
CA ILE A 16 0.01 -11.11 0.99
C ILE A 16 -0.13 -9.95 0.00
N ILE A 17 0.11 -10.24 -1.29
CA ILE A 17 -0.19 -9.33 -2.39
C ILE A 17 -1.22 -9.98 -3.31
N ASN A 18 -2.42 -9.40 -3.37
CA ASN A 18 -3.54 -9.99 -4.09
C ASN A 18 -3.56 -9.66 -5.59
N THR A 19 -4.37 -10.42 -6.32
CA THR A 19 -4.55 -10.27 -7.78
C THR A 19 -4.83 -8.83 -8.19
N GLY A 20 -4.15 -8.40 -9.25
CA GLY A 20 -4.34 -7.07 -9.84
C GLY A 20 -3.68 -5.95 -9.05
N ALA A 21 -3.03 -6.24 -7.90
CA ALA A 21 -2.19 -5.25 -7.26
C ALA A 21 -0.97 -4.94 -8.14
N ILE A 22 -0.61 -3.66 -8.22
CA ILE A 22 0.53 -3.14 -8.95
C ILE A 22 1.43 -2.47 -7.93
N VAL A 23 2.65 -2.97 -7.82
CA VAL A 23 3.71 -2.32 -7.03
C VAL A 23 4.79 -1.92 -8.03
N GLU A 24 5.06 -0.62 -8.13
CA GLU A 24 6.02 -0.08 -9.08
C GLU A 24 7.48 -0.31 -8.59
N HIS A 25 8.41 0.61 -8.83
CA HIS A 25 9.83 0.44 -8.49
C HIS A 25 10.16 1.03 -7.11
N ASP A 26 11.35 0.70 -6.57
CA ASP A 26 11.92 1.32 -5.36
C ASP A 26 11.05 1.24 -4.08
N TRP A 27 10.21 0.23 -3.97
CA TRP A 27 9.35 0.03 -2.81
C TRP A 27 10.05 -0.69 -1.65
N ARG A 28 9.47 -0.53 -0.46
CA ARG A 28 9.76 -1.38 0.71
C ARG A 28 8.45 -1.84 1.33
N ILE A 29 8.29 -3.13 1.56
CA ILE A 29 7.11 -3.70 2.21
C ILE A 29 7.55 -4.50 3.43
N GLY A 30 6.99 -4.19 4.60
CA GLY A 30 7.24 -4.88 5.86
C GLY A 30 6.69 -6.31 5.92
N ALA A 31 6.80 -6.93 7.08
CA ALA A 31 6.24 -8.24 7.39
C ALA A 31 4.74 -8.16 7.69
N HIS A 32 4.01 -9.26 7.47
CA HIS A 32 2.58 -9.38 7.76
C HIS A 32 1.69 -8.27 7.13
N VAL A 33 2.08 -7.76 5.97
CA VAL A 33 1.32 -6.75 5.23
C VAL A 33 0.28 -7.44 4.35
N HIS A 34 -0.94 -6.91 4.31
CA HIS A 34 -1.99 -7.37 3.41
C HIS A 34 -2.32 -6.29 2.38
N ILE A 35 -1.87 -6.50 1.15
CA ILE A 35 -2.24 -5.71 -0.02
C ILE A 35 -3.42 -6.39 -0.71
N ALA A 36 -4.60 -5.76 -0.68
CA ALA A 36 -5.82 -6.28 -1.29
C ALA A 36 -5.81 -6.15 -2.82
N ARG A 37 -6.91 -6.59 -3.46
CA ARG A 37 -7.00 -6.66 -4.93
C ARG A 37 -6.94 -5.26 -5.55
N GLY A 38 -6.30 -5.14 -6.72
CA GLY A 38 -6.32 -3.91 -7.49
C GLY A 38 -5.63 -2.70 -6.86
N VAL A 39 -4.88 -2.89 -5.76
CA VAL A 39 -4.11 -1.80 -5.13
C VAL A 39 -2.99 -1.33 -6.05
N VAL A 40 -2.73 -0.03 -6.12
CA VAL A 40 -1.57 0.52 -6.83
C VAL A 40 -0.65 1.24 -5.85
N LEU A 41 0.60 0.79 -5.75
CA LEU A 41 1.68 1.48 -5.05
C LEU A 41 2.65 2.03 -6.09
N SER A 42 2.71 3.35 -6.22
CA SER A 42 3.65 4.03 -7.10
C SER A 42 5.11 3.92 -6.61
N GLY A 43 6.05 4.37 -7.44
CA GLY A 43 7.48 4.26 -7.14
C GLY A 43 7.89 4.86 -5.79
N GLY A 44 8.78 4.20 -5.06
CA GLY A 44 9.34 4.74 -3.80
C GLY A 44 8.42 4.64 -2.58
N VAL A 45 7.32 3.87 -2.64
CA VAL A 45 6.42 3.68 -1.49
C VAL A 45 7.04 2.74 -0.45
N GLU A 46 6.99 3.14 0.81
CA GLU A 46 7.41 2.33 1.96
C GLU A 46 6.19 1.95 2.81
N VAL A 47 6.03 0.67 3.12
CA VAL A 47 4.93 0.12 3.93
C VAL A 47 5.53 -0.57 5.15
N GLY A 48 5.15 -0.13 6.35
CA GLY A 48 5.55 -0.77 7.61
C GLY A 48 4.89 -2.12 7.86
N ASP A 49 5.30 -2.79 8.93
CA ASP A 49 4.78 -4.11 9.30
C ASP A 49 3.28 -4.06 9.69
N HIS A 50 2.57 -5.18 9.54
CA HIS A 50 1.17 -5.33 9.96
C HIS A 50 0.20 -4.33 9.34
N VAL A 51 0.52 -3.78 8.17
CA VAL A 51 -0.37 -2.85 7.44
C VAL A 51 -1.42 -3.62 6.64
N HIS A 52 -2.65 -3.13 6.63
CA HIS A 52 -3.70 -3.58 5.71
C HIS A 52 -4.04 -2.47 4.71
N ILE A 53 -3.92 -2.77 3.41
CA ILE A 53 -4.29 -1.86 2.32
C ILE A 53 -5.49 -2.43 1.58
N GLY A 54 -6.64 -1.76 1.72
CA GLY A 54 -7.93 -2.17 1.18
C GLY A 54 -7.98 -2.17 -0.35
N THR A 55 -8.98 -2.88 -0.89
CA THR A 55 -9.16 -3.11 -2.34
C THR A 55 -9.22 -1.80 -3.13
N GLY A 56 -8.43 -1.71 -4.21
CA GLY A 56 -8.44 -0.55 -5.11
C GLY A 56 -7.82 0.73 -4.54
N ALA A 57 -7.09 0.66 -3.42
CA ALA A 57 -6.34 1.81 -2.92
C ALA A 57 -5.25 2.25 -3.92
N ILE A 58 -5.01 3.55 -4.03
CA ILE A 58 -3.90 4.09 -4.83
C ILE A 58 -3.00 4.90 -3.89
N VAL A 59 -1.72 4.57 -3.85
CA VAL A 59 -0.70 5.26 -3.05
C VAL A 59 0.30 5.87 -4.00
N ILE A 60 0.42 7.19 -3.98
CA ILE A 60 1.32 7.92 -4.88
C ILE A 60 2.79 7.74 -4.46
N GLN A 61 3.70 8.20 -5.31
CA GLN A 61 5.12 8.00 -5.15
C GLN A 61 5.68 8.59 -3.85
N GLY A 62 6.66 7.91 -3.25
CA GLY A 62 7.41 8.39 -2.09
C GLY A 62 6.65 8.40 -0.75
N ILE A 63 5.45 7.80 -0.69
CA ILE A 63 4.65 7.73 0.54
C ILE A 63 5.22 6.69 1.51
N LYS A 64 5.24 7.05 2.80
CA LYS A 64 5.54 6.13 3.90
C LYS A 64 4.27 5.83 4.69
N ILE A 65 3.86 4.57 4.73
CA ILE A 65 2.74 4.07 5.53
C ILE A 65 3.31 3.45 6.80
N GLY A 66 2.93 3.98 7.97
CA GLY A 66 3.41 3.51 9.26
C GLY A 66 2.94 2.08 9.58
N ALA A 67 3.72 1.35 10.37
CA ALA A 67 3.35 0.00 10.82
C ALA A 67 2.00 0.01 11.57
N GLY A 68 1.20 -1.05 11.40
CA GLY A 68 -0.14 -1.20 11.99
C GLY A 68 -1.24 -0.31 11.37
N SER A 69 -0.92 0.45 10.31
CA SER A 69 -1.92 1.29 9.64
C SER A 69 -2.94 0.45 8.87
N VAL A 70 -4.17 0.96 8.79
CA VAL A 70 -5.20 0.44 7.89
C VAL A 70 -5.55 1.53 6.88
N VAL A 71 -5.32 1.24 5.61
CA VAL A 71 -5.78 2.07 4.49
C VAL A 71 -7.11 1.50 4.02
N VAL A 72 -8.22 2.09 4.43
CA VAL A 72 -9.55 1.70 3.97
C VAL A 72 -9.73 2.17 2.53
N ALA A 73 -10.25 1.32 1.63
CA ALA A 73 -10.38 1.71 0.23
C ALA A 73 -11.67 1.25 -0.45
N SER A 74 -12.28 2.24 -1.10
CA SER A 74 -13.04 2.15 -2.34
C SER A 74 -12.67 3.41 -3.14
N ASN A 75 -11.56 3.38 -3.87
CA ASN A 75 -11.00 4.49 -4.69
C ASN A 75 -10.45 5.73 -3.94
N GLN A 76 -9.66 5.57 -2.87
CA GLN A 76 -8.95 6.69 -2.24
C GLN A 76 -7.48 6.79 -2.69
N ILE A 77 -6.96 8.03 -2.77
CA ILE A 77 -5.56 8.35 -3.04
C ILE A 77 -4.91 8.83 -1.73
N VAL A 78 -3.80 8.19 -1.32
CA VAL A 78 -3.06 8.54 -0.10
C VAL A 78 -1.91 9.51 -0.42
N TYR A 79 -1.82 10.63 0.32
CA TYR A 79 -0.78 11.67 0.19
C TYR A 79 0.17 11.68 1.40
N PRO A 80 1.36 12.34 1.30
CA PRO A 80 2.32 12.34 2.39
C PRO A 80 1.78 13.17 3.55
N ALA A 81 2.08 12.76 4.78
CA ALA A 81 1.76 13.54 5.98
C ALA A 81 2.57 14.85 5.97
N GLY A 82 1.96 15.92 5.43
CA GLY A 82 2.57 17.24 5.24
C GLY A 82 1.63 18.24 4.56
N SER A 83 0.60 17.76 3.86
CA SER A 83 -0.46 18.58 3.29
C SER A 83 -1.78 17.81 3.42
N HIS A 84 -2.51 18.00 4.52
CA HIS A 84 -3.88 17.51 4.74
C HIS A 84 -4.22 16.11 4.16
N THR A 85 -3.65 15.04 4.70
CA THR A 85 -4.21 13.69 4.42
C THR A 85 -5.23 13.35 5.49
N GLN A 86 -6.50 13.57 5.18
CA GLN A 86 -7.60 12.87 5.83
C GLN A 86 -7.76 11.52 5.13
N ALA A 87 -7.36 10.43 5.78
CA ALA A 87 -8.02 9.16 5.53
C ALA A 87 -9.46 9.32 6.07
N ILE A 88 -10.40 9.73 5.22
CA ILE A 88 -11.81 9.79 5.60
C ILE A 88 -12.37 8.38 5.49
N SER A 89 -12.38 7.69 6.62
CA SER A 89 -13.51 6.85 6.98
C SER A 89 -13.57 6.81 8.50
N SER A 90 -14.28 7.77 9.10
CA SER A 90 -14.94 7.49 10.36
C SER A 90 -15.90 6.34 10.09
N VAL A 91 -15.58 5.13 10.53
CA VAL A 91 -16.63 4.19 10.90
C VAL A 91 -16.90 4.49 12.37
N GLU A 92 -17.77 5.47 12.62
CA GLU A 92 -18.43 5.52 13.92
C GLU A 92 -19.44 4.38 13.95
N LYS A 93 -19.06 3.31 14.67
CA LYS A 93 -19.85 2.15 15.12
C LYS A 93 -20.70 1.41 14.09
#